data_AF-A0AAW0GAC9-F1
#
_entry.id   AF-A0AAW0GAC9-F1
#
_cell.length_a   1.000
_cell.length_b   1.000
_cell.length_c   1.000
_cell.angle_alpha   90.00
_cell.angle_beta   90.00
_cell.angle_gamma   90.00
#
_symmetry.space_group_name_H-M   'P 1'
#
loop_
_entity.id
_entity.type
_entity.pdbx_description
1 polymer ?
#
loop_
_entity_poly.entity_id
_entity_poly.type
_entity_poly.pdbx_seq_one_letter_code
_entity_poly.pdbx_strand_id
1 'polypeptide(L)'
;MKFFGAALLTSLFAMASLAAPEPRQTFCAEAARFGVMQVVPSDLVPGSSYTLHTDFECGISKGYMPKYLDYYLEVPAAVNNGHQAPILIARREFVPPSTSNPEASLTFTAQIPLWDGFVHNSSYVITLHNHYIQNTTDNQEIYLVGGTQVGINLTT
;
A
#
# COMPACT_ATOMS: atom_id res chain seq x y z
N MET A 1 -63.54 36.65 35.63
CA MET A 1 -62.96 35.29 35.63
C MET A 1 -61.85 35.31 34.56
N LYS A 2 -60.54 35.23 34.89
CA LYS A 2 -59.73 33.99 35.00
C LYS A 2 -59.90 33.12 33.72
N PHE A 3 -58.93 32.72 32.90
CA PHE A 3 -57.46 32.58 33.00
C PHE A 3 -56.85 32.18 31.62
N PHE A 4 -55.54 32.44 31.46
CA PHE A 4 -54.45 31.70 30.78
C PHE A 4 -54.55 31.15 29.34
N GLY A 5 -53.44 31.34 28.57
CA GLY A 5 -52.97 30.36 27.57
C GLY A 5 -52.06 30.91 26.46
N ALA A 6 -50.74 30.91 26.69
CA ALA A 6 -49.71 31.27 25.70
C ALA A 6 -49.29 30.07 24.83
N ALA A 7 -48.82 30.30 23.60
CA ALA A 7 -47.82 29.47 22.92
C ALA A 7 -47.22 30.20 21.70
N LEU A 8 -46.03 30.78 21.87
CA LEU A 8 -45.14 31.19 20.78
C LEU A 8 -44.37 29.95 20.31
N LEU A 9 -44.61 29.51 19.07
CA LEU A 9 -43.86 28.45 18.40
C LEU A 9 -42.62 29.07 17.73
N THR A 10 -41.49 29.08 18.43
CA THR A 10 -40.18 29.40 17.85
C THR A 10 -39.53 28.13 17.30
N SER A 11 -39.50 28.01 15.97
CA SER A 11 -38.81 26.92 15.26
C SER A 11 -37.28 27.12 15.33
N LEU A 12 -36.59 26.28 16.10
CA LEU A 12 -35.14 26.15 16.02
C LEU A 12 -34.76 25.44 14.71
N PHE A 13 -34.09 26.15 13.80
CA PHE A 13 -33.35 25.53 12.71
C PHE A 13 -32.12 24.84 13.31
N ALA A 14 -32.16 23.50 13.40
CA ALA A 14 -30.98 22.69 13.68
C ALA A 14 -30.04 22.78 12.47
N MET A 15 -28.93 23.52 12.61
CA MET A 15 -27.82 23.44 11.67
C MET A 15 -27.20 22.05 11.81
N ALA A 16 -27.46 21.17 10.86
CA ALA A 16 -26.69 19.94 10.70
C ALA A 16 -25.26 20.35 10.34
N SER A 17 -24.35 20.31 11.31
CA SER A 17 -22.93 20.46 11.00
C SER A 17 -22.55 19.29 10.10
N LEU A 18 -22.20 19.56 8.84
CA LEU A 18 -21.39 18.63 8.08
C LEU A 18 -20.09 18.46 8.86
N ALA A 19 -19.96 17.34 9.57
CA ALA A 19 -18.68 16.89 10.07
C ALA A 19 -17.82 16.64 8.84
N ALA A 20 -16.98 17.61 8.48
CA ALA A 20 -15.90 17.37 7.56
C ALA A 20 -15.08 16.20 8.13
N PRO A 21 -14.75 15.17 7.35
CA PRO A 21 -13.90 14.09 7.83
C PRO A 21 -12.59 14.73 8.30
N GLU A 22 -12.36 14.64 9.60
CA GLU A 22 -11.17 15.15 10.25
C GLU A 22 -9.96 14.46 9.59
N PRO A 23 -8.93 15.19 9.15
CA PRO A 23 -7.76 14.57 8.57
C PRO A 23 -7.13 13.68 9.64
N ARG A 24 -7.20 12.36 9.46
CA ARG A 24 -6.45 11.42 10.27
C ARG A 24 -4.98 11.80 10.11
N GLN A 25 -4.35 12.28 11.18
CA GLN A 25 -2.90 12.36 11.23
C GLN A 25 -2.37 10.93 11.27
N THR A 26 -2.17 10.35 10.08
CA THR A 26 -1.56 9.04 9.94
C THR A 26 -0.10 9.17 10.34
N PHE A 27 0.31 8.50 11.43
CA PHE A 27 1.72 8.41 11.79
C PHE A 27 2.45 7.59 10.71
N CYS A 28 3.28 8.26 9.92
CA CYS A 28 4.01 7.62 8.82
C CYS A 28 5.49 7.46 9.18
N ALA A 29 5.89 6.23 9.52
CA ALA A 29 7.30 5.86 9.65
C ALA A 29 8.07 6.22 8.36
N GLU A 30 9.36 6.54 8.47
CA GLU A 30 10.18 6.90 7.30
C GLU A 30 10.26 5.76 6.27
N ALA A 31 10.22 4.50 6.70
CA ALA A 31 10.20 3.36 5.80
C ALA A 31 8.89 3.26 4.98
N ALA A 32 7.77 3.73 5.53
CA ALA A 32 6.46 3.68 4.87
C ALA A 32 6.34 4.66 3.68
N ARG A 33 7.36 5.50 3.43
CA ARG A 33 7.39 6.38 2.26
C ARG A 33 7.35 5.62 0.93
N PHE A 34 7.78 4.35 0.93
CA PHE A 34 7.76 3.49 -0.26
C PHE A 34 6.53 2.57 -0.32
N GLY A 35 5.71 2.59 0.73
CA GLY A 35 4.51 1.78 0.90
C GLY A 35 4.59 0.84 2.10
N VAL A 36 3.43 0.30 2.50
CA VAL A 36 3.29 -0.72 3.54
C VAL A 36 2.68 -1.95 2.89
N MET A 37 3.36 -3.09 3.00
CA MET A 37 2.97 -4.33 2.34
C MET A 37 2.38 -5.34 3.30
N GLN A 38 1.41 -6.11 2.80
CA GLN A 38 0.84 -7.27 3.47
C GLN A 38 0.62 -8.41 2.47
N VAL A 39 0.87 -9.64 2.89
CA VAL A 39 0.66 -10.85 2.10
C VAL A 39 -0.21 -11.83 2.87
N VAL A 40 -1.25 -12.36 2.22
CA VAL A 40 -2.21 -13.31 2.83
C VAL A 40 -2.54 -14.44 1.85
N PRO A 41 -2.29 -15.72 2.20
CA PRO A 41 -1.52 -16.17 3.37
C PRO A 41 -0.02 -15.89 3.20
N SER A 42 0.73 -15.82 4.31
CA SER A 42 2.20 -15.64 4.30
C SER A 42 2.97 -16.96 4.34
N ASP A 43 2.32 -18.06 4.72
CA ASP A 43 2.86 -19.41 4.60
C ASP A 43 2.33 -20.02 3.30
N LEU A 44 3.23 -20.31 2.37
CA LEU A 44 2.92 -20.63 0.99
C LEU A 44 3.64 -21.90 0.55
N VAL A 45 3.08 -22.56 -0.46
CA VAL A 45 3.72 -23.67 -1.19
C VAL A 45 3.98 -23.23 -2.63
N PRO A 46 5.01 -23.73 -3.33
CA PRO A 46 5.18 -23.48 -4.76
C PRO A 46 3.90 -23.79 -5.55
N GLY A 47 3.51 -22.90 -6.46
CA GLY A 47 2.27 -22.99 -7.23
C GLY A 47 1.01 -22.46 -6.53
N SER A 48 1.07 -22.14 -5.23
CA SER A 48 -0.07 -21.57 -4.52
C SER A 48 -0.30 -20.10 -4.85
N SER A 49 -1.57 -19.68 -4.78
CA SER A 49 -1.96 -18.28 -4.90
C SER A 49 -1.94 -17.58 -3.55
N TYR A 50 -1.62 -16.28 -3.56
CA TYR A 50 -1.71 -15.38 -2.41
C TYR A 50 -2.23 -14.01 -2.84
N THR A 51 -2.76 -13.27 -1.88
CA THR A 51 -3.17 -11.87 -2.05
C THR A 51 -2.08 -10.97 -1.50
N LEU A 52 -1.67 -10.00 -2.31
CA LEU A 52 -0.73 -8.95 -1.92
C LEU A 52 -1.49 -7.62 -1.86
N HIS A 53 -1.34 -6.93 -0.74
CA HIS A 53 -1.83 -5.58 -0.52
C HIS A 53 -0.63 -4.64 -0.32
N THR A 54 -0.67 -3.47 -0.94
CA THR A 54 0.28 -2.39 -0.71
C THR A 54 -0.45 -1.07 -0.52
N ASP A 55 -0.22 -0.40 0.60
CA ASP A 55 -0.75 0.92 0.91
C ASP A 55 0.33 1.99 0.65
N PHE A 56 -0.01 3.01 -0.14
CA PHE A 56 0.86 4.13 -0.50
C PHE A 56 0.45 5.46 0.14
N GLU A 57 -0.54 5.51 1.04
CA GLU A 57 -1.03 6.75 1.66
C GLU A 57 0.12 7.58 2.28
N CYS A 58 1.02 6.92 3.00
CA CYS A 58 2.20 7.55 3.58
C CYS A 58 3.23 8.02 2.55
N GLY A 59 3.39 7.32 1.43
CA GLY A 59 4.28 7.75 0.35
C GLY A 59 3.75 9.01 -0.33
N ILE A 60 2.48 8.99 -0.71
CA ILE A 60 1.81 10.10 -1.40
C ILE A 60 1.78 11.35 -0.53
N SER A 61 1.44 11.24 0.76
CA SER A 61 1.43 12.38 1.69
C SER A 61 2.82 12.99 1.90
N LYS A 62 3.90 12.22 1.69
CA LYS A 62 5.29 12.68 1.73
C LYS A 62 5.85 13.11 0.36
N GLY A 63 5.04 13.10 -0.69
CA GLY A 63 5.45 13.50 -2.05
C GLY A 63 6.13 12.40 -2.87
N TYR A 64 6.09 11.14 -2.42
CA TYR A 64 6.61 9.98 -3.15
C TYR A 64 5.48 9.35 -3.96
N MET A 65 5.13 9.96 -5.09
CA MET A 65 4.06 9.47 -5.96
C MET A 65 4.53 8.26 -6.77
N PRO A 66 4.01 7.04 -6.52
CA PRO A 66 4.41 5.86 -7.28
C PRO A 66 3.98 5.97 -8.75
N LYS A 67 4.73 5.30 -9.64
CA LYS A 67 4.38 5.14 -11.05
C LYS A 67 4.41 3.69 -11.48
N TYR A 68 5.55 3.03 -11.30
CA TYR A 68 5.71 1.61 -11.63
C TYR A 68 6.05 0.83 -10.37
N LEU A 69 5.43 -0.33 -10.23
CA LEU A 69 5.53 -1.19 -9.08
C LEU A 69 5.98 -2.57 -9.55
N ASP A 70 7.21 -2.92 -9.23
CA ASP A 70 7.79 -4.21 -9.54
C ASP A 70 7.92 -5.03 -8.27
N TYR A 71 7.21 -6.15 -8.21
CA TYR A 71 7.24 -7.06 -7.08
C TYR A 71 8.15 -8.23 -7.41
N TYR A 72 9.14 -8.47 -6.55
CA TYR A 72 10.10 -9.56 -6.68
C TYR A 72 9.98 -10.52 -5.51
N LEU A 73 10.08 -11.81 -5.79
CA LEU A 73 10.35 -12.83 -4.80
C LEU A 73 11.87 -13.00 -4.68
N GLU A 74 12.39 -12.84 -3.47
CA GLU A 74 13.82 -12.82 -3.19
C GLU A 74 14.15 -13.64 -1.97
N VAL A 75 15.38 -14.15 -1.92
CA VAL A 75 15.95 -14.67 -0.69
C VAL A 75 16.43 -13.50 0.15
N PRO A 76 16.15 -13.47 1.47
CA PRO A 76 16.50 -12.32 2.30
C PRO A 76 17.97 -11.95 2.14
N ALA A 77 18.25 -10.66 1.95
CA ALA A 77 19.60 -10.17 1.63
C ALA A 77 20.67 -10.63 2.64
N ALA A 78 20.30 -10.78 3.92
CA ALA A 78 21.18 -11.26 4.99
C ALA A 78 21.71 -12.69 4.77
N VAL A 79 21.03 -13.50 3.96
CA VAL A 79 21.40 -14.91 3.71
C VAL A 79 21.62 -15.24 2.22
N ASN A 80 21.25 -14.34 1.30
CA ASN A 80 21.33 -14.60 -0.14
C ASN A 80 22.77 -14.59 -0.70
N ASN A 81 23.74 -13.90 -0.07
CA ASN A 81 25.16 -13.84 -0.51
C ASN A 81 25.39 -13.63 -2.03
N GLY A 82 24.39 -13.12 -2.77
CA GLY A 82 24.43 -12.94 -4.23
C GLY A 82 24.20 -14.20 -5.07
N HIS A 83 23.79 -15.33 -4.51
CA HIS A 83 23.67 -16.59 -5.25
C HIS A 83 22.33 -16.75 -5.99
N GLN A 84 21.24 -16.24 -5.44
CA GLN A 84 19.91 -16.41 -6.03
C GLN A 84 19.40 -15.10 -6.61
N ALA A 85 19.12 -15.14 -7.92
CA ALA A 85 18.54 -14.02 -8.64
C ALA A 85 17.10 -13.75 -8.17
N PRO A 86 16.69 -12.47 -8.05
CA PRO A 86 15.29 -12.10 -7.83
C PRO A 86 14.37 -12.62 -8.92
N ILE A 87 13.15 -13.02 -8.54
CA ILE A 87 12.11 -13.48 -9.48
C ILE A 87 11.01 -12.43 -9.56
N LEU A 88 10.81 -11.80 -10.71
CA LEU A 88 9.70 -10.87 -10.91
C LEU A 88 8.37 -11.64 -10.90
N ILE A 89 7.52 -11.35 -9.91
CA ILE A 89 6.21 -12.00 -9.73
C ILE A 89 5.06 -11.16 -10.27
N ALA A 90 5.19 -9.83 -10.26
CA ALA A 90 4.20 -8.92 -10.81
C ALA A 90 4.81 -7.56 -11.16
N ARG A 91 4.35 -6.97 -12.27
CA ARG A 91 4.52 -5.56 -12.60
C ARG A 91 3.16 -4.89 -12.65
N ARG A 92 3.04 -3.71 -12.05
CA ARG A 92 1.82 -2.92 -12.00
C ARG A 92 2.15 -1.44 -12.25
N GLU A 93 1.20 -0.74 -12.85
CA GLU A 93 1.24 0.71 -12.95
C GLU A 93 0.32 1.28 -11.87
N PHE A 94 0.82 2.26 -11.12
CA PHE A 94 0.05 2.91 -10.08
C PHE A 94 -0.93 3.91 -10.71
N VAL A 95 -2.18 3.86 -10.26
CA VAL A 95 -3.21 4.83 -10.63
C VAL A 95 -3.44 5.73 -9.42
N PRO A 96 -3.09 7.03 -9.50
CA PRO A 96 -3.26 7.94 -8.38
C PRO A 96 -4.72 8.04 -7.91
N PRO A 97 -4.96 8.27 -6.61
CA PRO A 97 -6.30 8.51 -6.10
C PRO A 97 -6.99 9.65 -6.84
N SER A 98 -8.26 9.45 -7.14
CA SER A 98 -9.15 10.41 -7.78
C SER A 98 -10.50 10.44 -7.09
N THR A 99 -11.37 11.39 -7.45
CA THR A 99 -12.76 11.43 -6.94
C THR A 99 -13.54 10.15 -7.23
N SER A 100 -13.22 9.46 -8.34
CA SER A 100 -13.84 8.19 -8.74
C SER A 100 -13.15 6.94 -8.18
N ASN A 101 -11.91 7.07 -7.68
CA ASN A 101 -11.16 5.98 -7.05
C ASN A 101 -10.30 6.58 -5.92
N PRO A 102 -10.82 6.68 -4.69
CA PRO A 102 -10.13 7.37 -3.62
C PRO A 102 -9.00 6.55 -2.99
N GLU A 103 -8.83 5.28 -3.38
CA GLU A 103 -7.88 4.39 -2.74
C GLU A 103 -6.43 4.71 -3.14
N ALA A 104 -5.59 4.96 -2.14
CA ALA A 104 -4.14 5.08 -2.28
C ALA A 104 -3.43 3.72 -2.17
N SER A 105 -4.12 2.63 -2.51
CA SER A 105 -3.64 1.28 -2.28
C SER A 105 -3.79 0.41 -3.52
N LEU A 106 -3.06 -0.70 -3.55
CA LEU A 106 -3.14 -1.71 -4.60
C LEU A 106 -3.29 -3.09 -3.97
N THR A 107 -4.30 -3.84 -4.43
CA THR A 107 -4.53 -5.23 -4.01
C THR A 107 -4.65 -6.13 -5.23
N PHE A 108 -3.91 -7.24 -5.27
CA PHE A 108 -4.04 -8.24 -6.33
C PHE A 108 -3.65 -9.64 -5.86
N THR A 109 -4.13 -10.65 -6.59
CA THR A 109 -3.70 -12.04 -6.41
C THR A 109 -2.51 -12.34 -7.32
N ALA A 110 -1.51 -13.03 -6.78
CA ALA A 110 -0.37 -13.57 -7.51
C ALA A 110 -0.18 -15.05 -7.14
N GLN A 111 0.73 -15.72 -7.84
CA GLN A 111 1.08 -17.11 -7.59
C GLN A 111 2.58 -17.24 -7.33
N ILE A 112 2.96 -18.10 -6.41
CA ILE A 112 4.35 -18.53 -6.28
C ILE A 112 4.68 -19.41 -7.50
N PRO A 113 5.74 -19.11 -8.26
CA PRO A 113 6.12 -19.94 -9.40
C PRO A 113 6.33 -21.41 -9.01
N LEU A 114 6.05 -22.33 -9.92
CA LEU A 114 6.51 -23.71 -9.79
C LEU A 114 7.98 -23.76 -10.22
N TRP A 115 8.89 -23.67 -9.25
CA TRP A 115 10.33 -23.67 -9.50
C TRP A 115 11.05 -24.59 -8.50
N ASP A 116 12.01 -25.34 -9.00
CA ASP A 116 12.81 -26.34 -8.25
C ASP A 116 14.01 -25.71 -7.52
N GLY A 117 14.38 -24.47 -7.84
CA GLY A 117 15.48 -23.75 -7.21
C GLY A 117 15.16 -23.19 -5.82
N PHE A 118 13.95 -23.40 -5.29
CA PHE A 118 13.62 -22.99 -3.94
C PHE A 118 14.30 -23.87 -2.89
N VAL A 119 14.74 -23.24 -1.81
CA VAL A 119 15.19 -23.95 -0.62
C VAL A 119 13.96 -24.33 0.19
N HIS A 120 13.81 -25.62 0.44
CA HIS A 120 12.69 -26.16 1.18
C HIS A 120 12.58 -25.57 2.60
N ASN A 121 11.35 -25.31 3.06
CA ASN A 121 11.05 -24.83 4.42
C ASN A 121 11.88 -23.61 4.84
N SER A 122 11.98 -22.62 3.94
CA SER A 122 12.81 -21.44 4.11
C SER A 122 12.00 -20.14 4.01
N SER A 123 12.52 -19.09 4.64
CA SER A 123 11.94 -17.76 4.56
C SER A 123 12.39 -17.03 3.31
N TYR A 124 11.43 -16.39 2.65
CA TYR A 124 11.63 -15.54 1.49
C TYR A 124 11.09 -14.15 1.82
N VAL A 125 11.40 -13.17 0.99
CA VAL A 125 10.77 -11.85 1.03
C VAL A 125 10.13 -11.55 -0.31
N ILE A 126 8.98 -10.88 -0.26
CA ILE A 126 8.45 -10.17 -1.40
C ILE A 126 8.92 -8.73 -1.28
N THR A 127 9.77 -8.30 -2.20
CA THR A 127 10.32 -6.95 -2.29
C THR A 127 9.52 -6.17 -3.32
N LEU A 128 9.06 -4.98 -2.96
CA LEU A 128 8.54 -4.00 -3.89
C LEU A 128 9.67 -3.03 -4.27
N HIS A 129 9.94 -2.92 -5.56
CA HIS A 129 10.65 -1.79 -6.15
C HIS A 129 9.61 -0.78 -6.64
N ASN A 130 9.49 0.31 -5.90
CA ASN A 130 8.62 1.43 -6.20
C ASN A 130 9.40 2.48 -6.98
N HIS A 131 9.05 2.63 -8.25
CA HIS A 131 9.53 3.70 -9.11
C HIS A 131 8.61 4.90 -8.93
N TYR A 132 9.10 5.97 -8.31
CA TYR A 132 8.32 7.17 -8.03
C TYR A 132 8.87 8.38 -8.77
N ILE A 133 7.97 9.29 -9.13
CA ILE A 133 8.30 10.51 -9.87
C ILE A 133 8.86 11.55 -8.91
N GLN A 134 9.94 12.20 -9.30
CA GLN A 134 10.41 13.43 -8.68
C GLN A 134 10.72 14.47 -9.76
N ASN A 135 10.32 15.72 -9.50
CA ASN A 135 10.64 16.84 -10.39
C ASN A 135 12.01 17.40 -10.04
N THR A 136 12.85 17.62 -11.04
CA THR A 136 14.09 18.38 -10.90
C THR A 136 13.81 19.89 -10.87
N THR A 137 14.85 20.68 -10.58
CA THR A 137 14.79 22.15 -10.60
C THR A 137 14.29 22.72 -11.94
N ASP A 138 14.46 21.98 -13.04
CA ASP A 138 14.06 22.38 -14.39
C ASP A 138 12.71 21.77 -14.84
N ASN A 139 11.88 21.29 -13.91
CA ASN A 139 10.61 20.60 -14.18
C ASN A 139 10.75 19.34 -15.06
N GLN A 140 11.93 18.70 -15.06
CA GLN A 140 12.08 17.39 -15.69
C GLN A 140 11.67 16.30 -14.69
N GLU A 141 10.86 15.34 -15.15
CA GLU A 141 10.52 14.17 -14.36
C GLU A 141 11.69 13.17 -14.39
N ILE A 142 12.15 12.78 -13.21
CA ILE A 142 13.04 11.62 -13.03
C ILE A 142 12.31 10.53 -12.26
N TYR A 143 12.71 9.29 -12.51
CA TYR A 143 12.25 8.14 -11.77
C TYR A 143 13.33 7.71 -10.80
N LEU A 144 13.03 7.83 -9.51
CA LEU A 144 13.85 7.24 -8.46
C LEU A 144 13.25 5.90 -8.06
N VAL A 145 14.11 4.99 -7.61
CA VAL A 145 13.69 3.67 -7.14
C VAL A 145 13.92 3.60 -5.64
N GLY A 146 12.84 3.34 -4.92
CA GLY A 146 12.88 2.96 -3.52
C GLY A 146 12.17 1.62 -3.33
N GLY A 147 12.13 1.13 -2.11
CA GLY A 147 11.48 -0.14 -1.88
C GLY A 147 11.14 -0.44 -0.44
N THR A 148 10.29 -1.43 -0.29
CA THR A 148 9.87 -2.02 0.97
C THR A 148 9.72 -3.52 0.76
N GLN A 149 9.63 -4.30 1.82
CA GLN A 149 9.57 -5.76 1.73
C GLN A 149 8.69 -6.33 2.83
N VAL A 150 8.17 -7.53 2.57
CA VAL A 150 7.42 -8.33 3.54
C VAL A 150 7.89 -9.78 3.48
N GLY A 151 8.05 -10.39 4.66
CA GLY A 151 8.47 -11.78 4.77
C GLY A 151 7.34 -12.76 4.47
N ILE A 152 7.69 -13.87 3.83
CA ILE A 152 6.83 -15.04 3.64
C ILE A 152 7.63 -16.30 3.98
N ASN A 153 6.95 -17.40 4.25
CA ASN A 153 7.58 -18.72 4.38
C ASN A 153 7.14 -19.59 3.21
N LEU A 154 8.11 -20.27 2.58
CA LEU A 154 7.83 -21.34 1.64
C LEU A 154 7.94 -22.67 2.37
N THR A 155 6.78 -23.25 2.69
CA THR A 155 6.65 -24.62 3.19
C THR A 155 6.59 -25.57 2.01
N THR A 156 7.33 -26.66 2.05
CA THR A 156 7.38 -27.68 1.01
C THR A 156 7.53 -29.04 1.66
#